data_AF-A0A920G2G6-F1
#
_entry.id   AF-A0A920G2G6-F1
#
_cell.length_a   1.000
_cell.length_b   1.000
_cell.length_c   1.000
_cell.angle_alpha   90.00
_cell.angle_beta   90.00
_cell.angle_gamma   90.00
#
_symmetry.space_group_name_H-M   'P 1'
#
loop_
_entity.id
_entity.type
_entity.pdbx_description
1 polymer ?
#
loop_
_entity_poly.entity_id
_entity_poly.type
_entity_poly.pdbx_seq_one_letter_code
_entity_poly.pdbx_strand_id
1 'polypeptide(L)'
;MFAHSVPDFIVPVIAPFGRSSSPPLSILSRLELPNAAAIYSRACGDEPQRLVFELGDALARGEINGAIICGAEALATSRQFQRQGLSVDWSDEPEGETDDRGACTELLFDAELNRHGAWNPVDIYPLQEQVRRSELGLSKSAIGRC
;
A
#
# COMPACT_ATOMS: atom_id res chain seq x y z
N MET A 1 2.52 8.45 -0.23
CA MET A 1 1.60 8.45 -1.37
C MET A 1 2.31 7.72 -2.50
N PHE A 2 1.71 6.66 -3.04
CA PHE A 2 2.35 5.79 -4.02
C PHE A 2 2.10 6.27 -5.45
N ALA A 3 3.02 5.95 -6.36
CA ALA A 3 3.00 6.45 -7.74
C ALA A 3 1.72 6.09 -8.51
N HIS A 4 1.14 4.93 -8.23
CA HIS A 4 -0.11 4.44 -8.84
C HIS A 4 -1.38 4.97 -8.15
N SER A 5 -1.24 5.82 -7.12
CA SER A 5 -2.36 6.40 -6.35
C SER A 5 -2.51 7.91 -6.56
N VAL A 6 -1.83 8.47 -7.56
CA VAL A 6 -1.86 9.91 -7.88
C VAL A 6 -2.08 10.14 -9.37
N PRO A 7 -2.53 11.35 -9.77
CA PRO A 7 -2.50 11.76 -11.16
C PRO A 7 -1.09 11.71 -11.76
N ASP A 8 -0.97 11.31 -13.04
CA ASP A 8 0.31 11.09 -13.73
C ASP A 8 1.27 12.29 -13.65
N PHE A 9 0.75 13.52 -13.68
CA PHE A 9 1.57 14.72 -13.60
C PHE A 9 2.29 14.89 -12.25
N ILE A 10 1.83 14.21 -11.19
CA ILE A 10 2.45 14.21 -9.85
C ILE A 10 3.50 13.11 -9.73
N VAL A 11 3.43 12.04 -10.53
CA VAL A 11 4.30 10.86 -10.44
C VAL A 11 5.80 11.22 -10.41
N PRO A 12 6.33 12.13 -11.26
CA PRO A 12 7.76 12.48 -11.22
C PRO A 12 8.20 13.13 -9.91
N VAL A 13 7.29 13.76 -9.16
CA VAL A 13 7.59 14.39 -7.88
C VAL A 13 7.72 13.35 -6.76
N ILE A 14 6.89 12.31 -6.79
CA ILE A 14 6.83 11.29 -5.73
C ILE A 14 7.67 10.05 -6.03
N ALA A 15 7.91 9.76 -7.31
CA ALA A 15 8.76 8.68 -7.81
C ALA A 15 9.82 9.26 -8.77
N PRO A 16 10.76 10.08 -8.25
CA PRO A 16 11.73 10.84 -9.05
C PRO A 16 12.75 9.97 -9.81
N PHE A 17 12.83 8.68 -9.48
CA PHE A 17 13.74 7.72 -10.12
C PHE A 17 13.01 6.73 -11.02
N GLY A 18 11.74 6.96 -11.34
CA GLY A 18 10.92 6.01 -12.08
C GLY A 18 10.22 4.99 -11.19
N ARG A 19 9.44 4.11 -11.82
CA ARG A 19 8.62 3.07 -11.17
C ARG A 19 8.43 1.89 -12.12
N SER A 20 8.02 0.76 -11.55
CA SER A 20 7.41 -0.31 -12.34
C SER A 20 5.95 0.03 -12.71
N SER A 21 5.52 -0.30 -13.93
CA SER A 21 4.10 -0.26 -14.31
C SER A 21 3.31 -1.44 -13.73
N SER A 22 3.95 -2.57 -13.46
CA SER A 22 3.40 -3.69 -12.69
C SER A 22 4.46 -4.31 -11.77
N PRO A 23 4.52 -3.86 -10.50
CA PRO A 23 5.40 -4.45 -9.50
C PRO A 23 5.31 -5.99 -9.38
N PRO A 24 4.12 -6.64 -9.39
CA PRO A 24 4.07 -8.10 -9.33
C PRO A 24 4.70 -8.76 -10.57
N LEU A 25 4.47 -8.26 -11.78
CA LEU A 25 5.11 -8.81 -12.98
C LEU A 25 6.62 -8.61 -12.98
N SER A 26 7.11 -7.44 -12.56
CA SER A 26 8.54 -7.16 -12.36
C SER A 26 9.20 -8.18 -11.43
N ILE A 27 8.50 -8.58 -10.36
CA ILE A 27 8.98 -9.57 -9.39
C ILE A 27 8.96 -10.97 -10.00
N LEU A 28 7.86 -11.38 -10.64
CA LEU A 28 7.73 -12.69 -11.26
C LEU A 28 8.76 -12.91 -12.37
N SER A 29 9.04 -11.88 -13.18
CA SER A 29 10.09 -11.91 -14.19
C SER A 29 11.48 -12.16 -13.57
N ARG A 30 11.80 -11.48 -12.45
CA ARG A 30 13.08 -11.64 -11.74
C ARG A 30 13.21 -12.99 -11.03
N LEU A 31 12.09 -13.59 -10.65
CA LEU A 31 12.03 -14.93 -10.05
C LEU A 31 11.92 -16.06 -11.08
N GLU A 32 11.87 -15.74 -12.38
CA GLU A 32 11.69 -16.72 -13.46
C GLU A 32 10.40 -17.56 -13.29
N LEU A 33 9.31 -16.90 -12.88
CA LEU A 33 7.98 -17.49 -12.66
C LEU A 33 6.94 -16.99 -13.69
N PRO A 34 7.12 -17.25 -15.00
CA PRO A 34 6.29 -16.65 -16.05
C PRO A 34 4.83 -17.14 -16.07
N ASN A 35 4.52 -18.25 -15.41
CA ASN A 35 3.18 -18.84 -15.36
C ASN A 35 2.41 -18.47 -14.08
N ALA A 36 3.01 -17.70 -13.17
CA ALA A 36 2.35 -17.28 -11.94
C ALA A 36 1.39 -16.12 -12.24
N ALA A 37 0.23 -16.13 -11.57
CA ALA A 37 -0.69 -15.01 -11.64
C ALA A 37 -0.09 -13.78 -10.93
N ALA A 38 -0.21 -12.61 -11.57
CA ALA A 38 0.22 -11.33 -11.00
C ALA A 38 -0.99 -10.60 -10.40
N ILE A 39 -0.99 -10.41 -9.08
CA ILE A 39 -2.03 -9.66 -8.37
C ILE A 39 -1.42 -8.37 -7.83
N TYR A 40 -2.05 -7.25 -8.12
CA TYR A 40 -1.77 -5.97 -7.48
C TYR A 40 -2.93 -5.58 -6.56
N SER A 41 -2.69 -5.66 -5.25
CA SER A 41 -3.73 -5.54 -4.23
C SER A 41 -4.28 -4.12 -4.09
N ARG A 42 -5.33 -3.96 -3.30
CA ARG A 42 -5.83 -2.61 -2.98
C ARG A 42 -4.83 -1.87 -2.09
N ALA A 43 -4.99 -0.54 -2.01
CA ALA A 43 -4.25 0.24 -1.04
C ALA A 43 -5.01 0.30 0.30
N CYS A 44 -4.66 -0.60 1.22
CA CYS A 44 -5.10 -0.52 2.62
C CYS A 44 -4.22 -1.37 3.54
N GLY A 45 -4.24 -1.07 4.84
CA GLY A 45 -3.43 -1.78 5.83
C GLY A 45 -3.88 -3.22 6.12
N ASP A 46 -5.12 -3.58 5.81
CA ASP A 46 -5.68 -4.93 5.99
C ASP A 46 -5.41 -5.88 4.81
N GLU A 47 -5.01 -5.35 3.65
CA GLU A 47 -4.86 -6.10 2.42
C GLU A 47 -3.89 -7.29 2.50
N PRO A 48 -2.71 -7.19 3.16
CA PRO A 48 -1.84 -8.35 3.34
C PRO A 48 -2.53 -9.51 4.07
N GLN A 49 -3.34 -9.22 5.10
CA GLN A 49 -4.07 -10.24 5.84
C GLN A 49 -5.24 -10.82 5.01
N ARG A 50 -5.90 -9.98 4.22
CA ARG A 50 -6.95 -10.41 3.29
C ARG A 50 -6.41 -11.37 2.23
N LEU A 51 -5.22 -11.09 1.69
CA LEU A 51 -4.53 -11.97 0.75
C LEU A 51 -4.10 -13.28 1.39
N VAL A 52 -3.63 -13.27 2.65
CA VAL A 52 -3.33 -14.52 3.37
C VAL A 52 -4.56 -15.41 3.45
N PHE A 53 -5.73 -14.84 3.75
CA PHE A 53 -6.98 -15.60 3.79
C PHE A 53 -7.37 -16.13 2.40
N GLU A 54 -7.39 -15.26 1.39
CA GLU A 54 -7.79 -15.60 0.01
C GLU A 54 -6.89 -16.70 -0.60
N LEU A 55 -5.58 -16.49 -0.56
CA LEU A 55 -4.61 -17.41 -1.15
C LEU A 55 -4.48 -18.69 -0.31
N GLY A 56 -4.68 -18.60 1.01
CA GLY A 56 -4.74 -19.76 1.90
C GLY A 56 -5.93 -20.68 1.58
N ASP A 57 -7.10 -20.13 1.29
CA ASP A 57 -8.28 -20.91 0.88
C ASP A 57 -8.06 -21.57 -0.49
N ALA A 58 -7.48 -20.85 -1.45
CA ALA A 58 -7.12 -21.41 -2.76
C ALA A 58 -6.11 -22.57 -2.64
N LEU A 59 -5.11 -22.44 -1.76
CA LEU A 59 -4.18 -23.52 -1.41
C LEU A 59 -4.90 -24.72 -0.81
N ALA A 60 -5.79 -24.50 0.17
CA ALA A 60 -6.52 -25.57 0.85
C ALA A 60 -7.45 -26.35 -0.10
N ARG A 61 -7.98 -25.68 -1.13
CA ARG A 61 -8.80 -26.30 -2.19
C ARG A 61 -7.99 -26.98 -3.30
N GLY A 62 -6.66 -26.83 -3.29
CA GLY A 62 -5.77 -27.36 -4.34
C GLY A 62 -5.85 -26.59 -5.66
N GLU A 63 -6.35 -25.35 -5.65
CA GLU A 63 -6.44 -24.48 -6.84
C GLU A 63 -5.07 -23.91 -7.22
N ILE A 64 -4.21 -23.71 -6.23
CA ILE A 64 -2.81 -23.30 -6.40
C ILE A 64 -1.88 -24.19 -5.56
N ASN A 65 -0.61 -24.27 -5.95
CA ASN A 65 0.41 -25.04 -5.22
C ASN A 65 1.33 -24.16 -4.35
N GLY A 66 1.20 -22.83 -4.47
CA GLY A 66 2.02 -21.86 -3.76
C GLY A 66 1.59 -20.43 -4.06
N ALA A 67 1.95 -19.52 -3.17
CA ALA A 67 1.71 -18.09 -3.32
C ALA A 67 2.86 -17.29 -2.69
N ILE A 68 3.12 -16.10 -3.23
CA ILE A 68 4.07 -15.12 -2.67
C ILE A 68 3.29 -13.84 -2.41
N ILE A 69 3.34 -13.34 -1.17
CA ILE A 69 2.81 -12.03 -0.79
C ILE A 69 4.01 -11.15 -0.47
N CYS A 70 4.10 -10.00 -1.14
CA CYS A 70 5.18 -9.05 -0.95
C CYS A 70 4.64 -7.61 -0.90
N GLY A 71 5.27 -6.79 -0.07
CA GLY A 71 5.09 -5.34 -0.06
C GLY A 71 6.46 -4.68 -0.04
N ALA A 72 6.61 -3.54 -0.71
CA ALA A 72 7.85 -2.80 -0.78
C ALA A 72 7.60 -1.30 -0.77
N GLU A 73 8.50 -0.55 -0.13
CA GLU A 73 8.53 0.91 -0.16
C GLU A 73 9.98 1.38 -0.31
N ALA A 74 10.22 2.28 -1.27
CA ALA A 74 11.55 2.81 -1.55
C ALA A 74 11.71 4.29 -1.14
N LEU A 75 10.79 4.83 -0.32
CA LEU A 75 10.76 6.26 0.02
C LEU A 75 12.03 6.72 0.76
N ALA A 76 12.50 5.95 1.74
CA ALA A 76 13.72 6.28 2.49
C ALA A 76 14.95 6.27 1.58
N THR A 77 15.09 5.23 0.74
CA THR A 77 16.16 5.09 -0.25
C THR A 77 16.13 6.22 -1.27
N SER A 78 14.95 6.58 -1.78
CA SER A 78 14.75 7.68 -2.72
C SER A 78 15.20 9.01 -2.12
N ARG A 79 14.77 9.32 -0.88
CA ARG A 79 15.21 10.52 -0.16
C ARG A 79 16.72 10.56 0.06
N GLN A 80 17.34 9.41 0.32
CA GLN A 80 18.78 9.32 0.49
C GLN A 80 19.51 9.64 -0.83
N PHE A 81 19.11 9.05 -1.95
CA PHE A 81 19.71 9.32 -3.26
C PHE A 81 19.56 10.78 -3.67
N GLN A 82 18.39 11.37 -3.45
CA GLN A 82 18.18 12.80 -3.68
C GLN A 82 19.14 13.66 -2.84
N ARG A 83 19.27 13.38 -1.54
CA ARG A 83 20.21 14.09 -0.65
C ARG A 83 21.67 13.95 -1.08
N GLN A 84 22.04 12.81 -1.65
CA GLN A 84 23.40 12.53 -2.10
C GLN A 84 23.66 13.01 -3.53
N GLY A 85 22.64 13.52 -4.25
CA GLY A 85 22.75 13.87 -5.66
C GLY A 85 23.01 12.65 -6.57
N LEU A 86 22.68 11.45 -6.10
CA LEU A 86 22.80 10.23 -6.89
C LEU A 86 21.55 10.05 -7.76
N SER A 87 21.76 9.61 -8.99
CA SER A 87 20.69 9.29 -9.93
C SER A 87 20.71 7.80 -10.23
N VAL A 88 19.54 7.20 -10.21
CA VAL A 88 19.27 5.81 -10.56
C VAL A 88 18.02 5.76 -11.43
N ASP A 89 17.87 4.68 -12.19
CA ASP A 89 16.67 4.40 -12.97
C ASP A 89 15.97 3.14 -12.43
N TRP A 90 14.75 3.32 -11.96
CA TRP A 90 13.83 2.30 -11.45
C TRP A 90 12.62 2.12 -12.36
N SER A 91 12.65 2.70 -13.56
CA SER A 91 11.63 2.50 -14.58
C SER A 91 11.63 1.03 -15.02
N ASP A 92 10.47 0.40 -15.00
CA ASP A 92 10.30 -1.00 -15.42
C ASP A 92 8.92 -1.15 -16.06
N GLU A 93 8.86 -1.72 -17.26
CA GLU A 93 7.63 -1.85 -18.04
C GLU A 93 7.45 -3.32 -18.44
N PRO A 94 7.17 -4.21 -17.47
CA PRO A 94 7.03 -5.63 -17.76
C PRO A 94 5.77 -5.92 -18.58
N GLU A 95 5.88 -6.83 -19.54
CA GLU A 95 4.74 -7.31 -20.33
C GLU A 95 3.93 -8.35 -19.56
N GLY A 96 2.60 -8.34 -19.76
CA GLY A 96 1.70 -9.34 -19.19
C GLY A 96 0.42 -8.73 -18.64
N GLU A 97 -0.45 -9.59 -18.14
CA GLU A 97 -1.69 -9.19 -17.48
C GLU A 97 -1.49 -9.15 -15.96
N THR A 98 -1.97 -8.08 -15.33
CA THR A 98 -1.99 -7.93 -13.88
C THR A 98 -3.43 -7.79 -13.43
N ASP A 99 -3.85 -8.59 -12.45
CA ASP A 99 -5.07 -8.36 -11.68
C ASP A 99 -4.85 -7.11 -10.80
N ASP A 100 -5.04 -5.93 -11.38
CA ASP A 100 -4.96 -4.65 -10.68
C ASP A 100 -6.29 -4.33 -9.99
N ARG A 101 -6.29 -4.46 -8.66
CA ARG A 101 -7.48 -4.28 -7.81
C ARG A 101 -7.70 -2.80 -7.44
N GLY A 102 -6.84 -1.90 -7.91
CA GLY A 102 -6.99 -0.46 -7.80
C GLY A 102 -6.69 0.12 -6.42
N ALA A 103 -6.55 1.44 -6.34
CA ALA A 103 -6.14 2.13 -5.12
C ALA A 103 -7.21 2.12 -3.99
N CYS A 104 -8.46 1.77 -4.28
CA CYS A 104 -9.55 1.76 -3.30
C CYS A 104 -9.62 3.03 -2.42
N THR A 105 -9.67 4.20 -3.06
CA THR A 105 -9.69 5.49 -2.34
C THR A 105 -11.06 5.85 -1.76
N GLU A 106 -12.10 5.07 -2.05
CA GLU A 106 -13.49 5.34 -1.65
C GLU A 106 -13.67 5.44 -0.14
N LEU A 107 -12.90 4.66 0.64
CA LEU A 107 -12.94 4.67 2.11
C LEU A 107 -12.05 5.76 2.73
N LEU A 108 -11.29 6.50 1.91
CA LEU A 108 -10.39 7.55 2.39
C LEU A 108 -11.04 8.94 2.44
N PHE A 109 -12.22 9.10 1.84
CA PHE A 109 -12.91 10.39 1.77
C PHE A 109 -14.29 10.30 2.42
N ASP A 110 -14.44 10.94 3.58
CA ASP A 110 -15.73 11.22 4.18
C ASP A 110 -16.03 12.73 4.08
N ALA A 111 -17.16 13.06 3.47
CA ALA A 111 -17.51 14.45 3.18
C ALA A 111 -17.68 15.30 4.45
N GLU A 112 -18.24 14.73 5.51
CA GLU A 112 -18.46 15.46 6.77
C GLU A 112 -17.16 15.62 7.55
N LEU A 113 -16.32 14.57 7.64
CA LEU A 113 -15.00 14.68 8.25
C LEU A 113 -14.14 15.72 7.54
N ASN A 114 -14.11 15.70 6.20
CA ASN A 114 -13.37 16.67 5.39
C ASN A 114 -13.89 18.10 5.59
N ARG A 115 -15.21 18.30 5.63
CA ARG A 115 -15.84 19.61 5.90
C ARG A 115 -15.40 20.18 7.25
N HIS A 116 -15.04 19.33 8.20
CA HIS A 116 -14.60 19.69 9.53
C HIS A 116 -13.07 19.66 9.74
N GLY A 117 -12.29 19.49 8.67
CA GLY A 117 -10.83 19.53 8.76
C GLY A 117 -10.18 18.20 9.16
N ALA A 118 -10.92 17.10 9.18
CA ALA A 118 -10.38 15.77 9.44
C ALA A 118 -10.16 15.01 8.12
N TRP A 119 -8.94 15.08 7.60
CA TRP A 119 -8.60 14.59 6.25
C TRP A 119 -7.77 13.32 6.27
N ASN A 120 -6.93 13.16 7.29
CA ASN A 120 -5.94 12.10 7.37
C ASN A 120 -6.20 11.20 8.57
N PRO A 121 -5.62 9.99 8.60
CA PRO A 121 -5.64 9.13 9.78
C PRO A 121 -5.19 9.84 11.08
N VAL A 122 -4.24 10.77 10.99
CA VAL A 122 -3.77 11.56 12.13
C VAL A 122 -4.81 12.55 12.68
N ASP A 123 -5.82 12.92 11.89
CA ASP A 123 -6.92 13.78 12.32
C ASP A 123 -8.08 12.94 12.88
N ILE A 124 -8.29 11.74 12.32
CA ILE A 124 -9.45 10.88 12.59
C ILE A 124 -9.20 9.92 13.76
N TYR A 125 -8.07 9.21 13.78
CA TYR A 125 -7.78 8.21 14.80
C TYR A 125 -7.75 8.78 16.22
N PRO A 126 -7.26 10.02 16.48
CA PRO A 126 -7.37 10.60 17.82
C PRO A 126 -8.82 10.78 18.30
N LEU A 127 -9.76 11.07 17.41
CA LEU A 127 -11.18 11.18 17.76
C LEU A 127 -11.74 9.82 18.19
N GLN A 128 -11.41 8.78 17.43
CA GLN A 128 -11.78 7.39 17.76
C GLN A 128 -11.19 6.95 19.11
N GLU A 129 -9.91 7.26 19.34
CA GLU A 129 -9.24 6.92 20.59
C GLU A 129 -9.82 7.68 21.79
N GLN A 130 -10.27 8.93 21.62
CA GLN A 130 -10.96 9.67 22.68
C GLN A 130 -12.30 9.02 23.06
N VAL A 131 -13.07 8.55 22.08
CA VAL A 131 -14.34 7.83 22.34
C VAL A 131 -14.05 6.53 23.08
N ARG A 132 -13.13 5.71 22.55
CA ARG A 132 -12.70 4.45 23.18
C ARG A 132 -12.21 4.66 24.61
N ARG A 133 -11.42 5.72 24.86
CA ARG A 133 -10.95 6.10 26.20
C ARG A 133 -12.12 6.33 27.15
N SER A 134 -13.12 7.08 26.70
CA SER A 134 -14.29 7.44 27.50
C SER A 134 -15.12 6.20 27.83
N GLU A 135 -15.37 5.34 26.84
CA GLU A 135 -16.14 4.10 27.01
C GLU A 135 -15.47 3.12 27.98
N LEU A 136 -14.13 3.06 27.97
CA LEU A 136 -13.35 2.21 28.87
C LEU A 136 -13.07 2.85 30.24
N GLY A 137 -13.54 4.08 30.49
CA GLY A 137 -13.26 4.80 31.75
C GLY A 137 -11.77 5.10 31.98
N LEU A 138 -10.97 5.16 30.91
CA LEU A 138 -9.52 5.30 30.99
C LEU A 138 -9.10 6.77 31.20
N SER A 139 -8.08 6.97 32.03
CA SER A 139 -7.43 8.26 32.19
C SER A 139 -6.58 8.61 30.95
N LYS A 140 -6.26 9.90 30.78
CA LYS A 140 -5.36 10.33 29.69
C LYS A 140 -3.97 9.66 29.76
N SER A 141 -3.45 9.45 30.97
CA SER A 141 -2.14 8.82 31.18
C SER A 141 -2.12 7.32 30.88
N ALA A 142 -3.28 6.68 30.68
CA ALA A 142 -3.38 5.28 30.32
C ALA A 142 -3.15 5.02 28.81
N ILE A 143 -3.25 6.04 27.94
CA ILE A 143 -3.26 5.87 26.47
C ILE A 143 -1.92 6.24 25.80
N GLY A 144 -0.93 6.73 26.54
CA GLY A 144 0.37 7.16 26.01
C GLY A 144 1.56 6.27 26.38
N ARG A 145 1.33 5.03 26.85
CA ARG A 145 2.40 4.07 27.17
C ARG A 145 2.56 3.06 26.04
N CYS A 146 3.04 3.53 24.90
CA CYS A 146 3.63 2.71 23.85
C CYS A 146 5.06 3.15 23.64
#